data_AF-A0AA37KL64-F1
#
_entry.id   AF-A0AA37KL64-F1
#
_cell.length_a   1.000
_cell.length_b   1.000
_cell.length_c   1.000
_cell.angle_alpha   90.00
_cell.angle_beta   90.00
_cell.angle_gamma   90.00
#
_symmetry.space_group_name_H-M   'P 1'
#
loop_
_entity.id
_entity.type
_entity.pdbx_description
1 polymer ?
#
loop_
_entity_poly.entity_id
_entity_poly.type
_entity_poly.pdbx_seq_one_letter_code
_entity_poly.pdbx_strand_id
1 'polypeptide(L)'
;MGIAAMDILCCRITIGDADPSNPMRIQNGVEITEVQSLEINESYKKLIGTAKVIFPKGSVCRSTIIGNVTLEGKDVSRITTEVMQDGVIIEKRSAQRLVDETTFKVGQRINIKLGYNGVLKNMFDGYITGYNSDSTLEIQCENMAYKLKLKQAPHFETPAKGTTVNEVLEGKYNILKDTGFRIHSDTKRFEIHIGKVKVTDNFTVADILSEWSKYKVYCFLKYDADDDGAIPSIAVGRPYSSSKAQPVFPEDESTGPYRIYFNEHVAQSNLKVVKTDPKFLAVTGKALGTDEKFFEVTVRMNPEYDPATPGSKEFQTVNATQISKKTHKVTGNTTASGAKTRTKVDLSTYTIVPYMSPHVGINSDRLVEETTEYFRNYNLNGITGNVTVFGDFGLSPAVQVELIDYRNPSKNGVYLVEEVTTTFGVGGYRQQLSIPYKIRK
;
A
#
# COMPACT_ATOMS: atom_id res chain seq x y z
N MET A 1 40.28 -17.86 -11.08
CA MET A 1 39.12 -17.08 -10.60
C MET A 1 37.89 -17.96 -10.80
N GLY A 2 37.38 -18.56 -9.74
CA GLY A 2 36.20 -19.41 -9.83
C GLY A 2 34.95 -18.58 -10.11
N ILE A 3 34.07 -19.08 -10.96
CA ILE A 3 32.76 -18.52 -11.36
C ILE A 3 31.77 -18.50 -10.15
N ALA A 4 32.22 -18.80 -8.95
CA ALA A 4 31.42 -18.78 -7.73
C ALA A 4 31.34 -17.36 -7.15
N ALA A 5 30.54 -16.48 -7.78
CA ALA A 5 29.93 -15.29 -7.15
C ALA A 5 29.06 -14.45 -8.13
N MET A 6 28.36 -15.07 -9.08
CA MET A 6 27.40 -14.32 -9.92
C MET A 6 25.98 -14.77 -9.60
N ASP A 7 25.22 -13.89 -8.96
CA ASP A 7 23.81 -14.14 -8.70
C ASP A 7 23.01 -13.95 -9.99
N ILE A 8 22.26 -14.99 -10.37
CA ILE A 8 21.45 -15.00 -11.57
C ILE A 8 20.06 -14.48 -11.22
N LEU A 9 19.63 -13.43 -11.92
CA LEU A 9 18.27 -12.93 -11.81
C LEU A 9 17.28 -13.94 -12.39
N CYS A 10 16.24 -14.26 -11.64
CA CYS A 10 15.20 -15.18 -12.07
C CYS A 10 13.84 -14.51 -11.95
N CYS A 11 13.02 -14.63 -12.99
CA CYS A 11 11.61 -14.29 -12.94
C CYS A 11 10.78 -15.46 -13.48
N ARG A 12 9.57 -15.61 -12.92
CA ARG A 12 8.55 -16.52 -13.42
C ARG A 12 7.22 -15.78 -13.40
N ILE A 13 6.64 -15.60 -14.57
CA ILE A 13 5.35 -14.97 -14.78
C ILE A 13 4.41 -16.06 -15.28
N THR A 14 3.32 -16.30 -14.56
CA THR A 14 2.29 -17.26 -14.95
C THR A 14 1.01 -16.51 -15.26
N ILE A 15 0.49 -16.64 -16.47
CA ILE A 15 -0.74 -15.98 -16.91
C ILE A 15 -1.73 -17.03 -17.42
N GLY A 16 -3.00 -16.91 -17.08
CA GLY A 16 -4.04 -17.81 -17.58
C GLY A 16 -5.43 -17.46 -17.10
N ASP A 17 -6.35 -18.39 -17.30
CA ASP A 17 -7.76 -18.18 -16.97
C ASP A 17 -7.97 -18.25 -15.45
N ALA A 18 -8.85 -17.38 -14.93
CA ALA A 18 -9.22 -17.39 -13.53
C ALA A 18 -10.16 -18.58 -13.24
N ASP A 19 -9.88 -19.33 -12.17
CA ASP A 19 -10.84 -20.33 -11.68
C ASP A 19 -11.98 -19.62 -10.90
N PRO A 20 -13.25 -19.77 -11.29
CA PRO A 20 -14.37 -19.15 -10.58
C PRO A 20 -14.53 -19.64 -9.14
N SER A 21 -14.12 -20.88 -8.86
CA SER A 21 -14.26 -21.53 -7.55
C SER A 21 -13.05 -21.28 -6.64
N ASN A 22 -11.85 -21.09 -7.21
CA ASN A 22 -10.64 -20.74 -6.48
C ASN A 22 -9.94 -19.53 -7.12
N PRO A 23 -10.15 -18.31 -6.59
CA PRO A 23 -9.56 -17.08 -7.11
C PRO A 23 -8.02 -17.06 -7.27
N MET A 24 -7.30 -17.91 -6.54
CA MET A 24 -5.84 -18.00 -6.59
C MET A 24 -5.34 -18.96 -7.66
N ARG A 25 -6.18 -19.86 -8.17
CA ARG A 25 -5.79 -20.84 -9.17
C ARG A 25 -5.80 -20.25 -10.58
N ILE A 26 -4.70 -20.47 -11.30
CA ILE A 26 -4.56 -20.16 -12.72
C ILE A 26 -4.81 -21.44 -13.53
N GLN A 27 -5.84 -21.43 -14.37
CA GLN A 27 -6.15 -22.50 -15.32
C GLN A 27 -5.53 -22.21 -16.68
N ASN A 28 -5.18 -23.25 -17.43
CA ASN A 28 -4.58 -23.14 -18.76
C ASN A 28 -3.36 -22.20 -18.79
N GLY A 29 -2.57 -22.23 -17.70
CA GLY A 29 -1.51 -21.28 -17.46
C GLY A 29 -0.40 -21.35 -18.50
N VAL A 30 0.11 -20.18 -18.84
CA VAL A 30 1.27 -19.98 -19.69
C VAL A 30 2.38 -19.41 -18.81
N GLU A 31 3.55 -20.04 -18.83
CA GLU A 31 4.72 -19.61 -18.07
C GLU A 31 5.70 -18.85 -18.98
N ILE A 32 6.15 -17.69 -18.49
CA ILE A 32 7.17 -16.85 -19.11
C ILE A 32 8.26 -16.57 -18.09
N THR A 33 9.51 -16.72 -18.50
CA THR A 33 10.68 -16.57 -17.62
C THR A 33 11.59 -15.42 -18.04
N GLU A 34 11.11 -14.56 -18.92
CA GLU A 34 11.85 -13.41 -19.45
C GLU A 34 10.96 -12.16 -19.47
N VAL A 35 11.58 -11.01 -19.25
CA VAL A 35 10.90 -9.71 -19.28
C VAL A 35 11.92 -8.63 -19.61
N GLN A 36 11.52 -7.62 -20.36
CA GLN A 36 12.36 -6.45 -20.64
C GLN A 36 12.37 -5.53 -19.42
N SER A 37 11.18 -5.24 -18.91
CA SER A 37 10.98 -4.49 -17.66
C SER A 37 9.67 -4.87 -17.00
N LEU A 38 9.72 -4.94 -15.67
CA LEU A 38 8.59 -5.15 -14.80
C LEU A 38 8.62 -4.07 -13.72
N GLU A 39 7.48 -3.47 -13.45
CA GLU A 39 7.28 -2.52 -12.36
C GLU A 39 6.02 -2.90 -11.58
N ILE A 40 6.13 -3.10 -10.27
CA ILE A 40 5.02 -3.37 -9.36
C ILE A 40 4.98 -2.23 -8.34
N ASN A 41 3.81 -1.60 -8.18
CA ASN A 41 3.58 -0.53 -7.22
C ASN A 41 2.50 -0.95 -6.23
N GLU A 42 2.90 -1.15 -4.98
CA GLU A 42 2.01 -1.52 -3.88
C GLU A 42 2.18 -0.52 -2.73
N SER A 43 1.07 -0.11 -2.11
CA SER A 43 1.08 0.81 -0.97
C SER A 43 -0.03 0.49 0.01
N TYR A 44 0.23 0.64 1.31
CA TYR A 44 -0.86 0.49 2.28
C TYR A 44 -1.93 1.58 2.14
N LYS A 45 -1.62 2.70 1.46
CA LYS A 45 -2.57 3.82 1.27
C LYS A 45 -3.57 3.59 0.13
N LYS A 46 -3.29 2.64 -0.76
CA LYS A 46 -4.12 2.33 -1.93
C LYS A 46 -4.49 0.86 -1.87
N LEU A 47 -5.79 0.57 -1.92
CA LEU A 47 -6.28 -0.81 -1.92
C LEU A 47 -5.83 -1.58 -3.17
N ILE A 48 -5.85 -0.91 -4.32
CA ILE A 48 -5.47 -1.48 -5.62
C ILE A 48 -4.03 -1.05 -5.93
N GLY A 49 -3.12 -2.00 -5.81
CA GLY A 49 -1.78 -1.91 -6.39
C GLY A 49 -1.80 -2.31 -7.86
N THR A 50 -0.72 -1.95 -8.56
CA THR A 50 -0.61 -2.11 -10.02
C THR A 50 0.68 -2.81 -10.40
N ALA A 51 0.66 -3.58 -11.47
CA ALA A 51 1.87 -4.08 -12.11
C ALA A 51 1.86 -3.77 -13.61
N LYS A 52 3.03 -3.45 -14.15
CA LYS A 52 3.27 -3.23 -15.56
C LYS A 52 4.39 -4.15 -16.02
N VAL A 53 4.09 -4.97 -17.03
CA VAL A 53 5.03 -5.95 -17.60
C VAL A 53 5.28 -5.60 -19.05
N ILE A 54 6.53 -5.47 -19.46
CA ILE A 54 6.93 -5.27 -20.86
C ILE A 54 7.78 -6.45 -21.29
N PHE A 55 7.35 -7.16 -22.33
CA PHE A 55 8.07 -8.31 -22.87
C PHE A 55 9.02 -7.89 -23.99
N PRO A 56 10.20 -8.53 -24.10
CA PRO A 56 11.05 -8.34 -25.27
C PRO A 56 10.35 -8.83 -26.54
N LYS A 57 10.77 -8.29 -27.68
CA LYS A 57 10.32 -8.79 -28.98
C LYS A 57 10.75 -10.25 -29.16
N GLY A 58 9.84 -11.06 -29.67
CA GLY A 58 10.08 -12.49 -29.84
C GLY A 58 9.99 -13.30 -28.55
N SER A 59 9.33 -12.77 -27.51
CA SER A 59 9.13 -13.54 -26.28
C SER A 59 8.43 -14.87 -26.53
N VAL A 60 8.91 -15.91 -25.85
CA VAL A 60 8.39 -17.28 -25.98
C VAL A 60 7.80 -17.73 -24.66
N CYS A 61 6.63 -18.32 -24.72
CA CYS A 61 5.93 -18.83 -23.57
C CYS A 61 5.77 -20.35 -23.62
N ARG A 62 5.79 -20.99 -22.45
CA ARG A 62 5.60 -22.43 -22.30
C ARG A 62 4.19 -22.71 -21.82
N SER A 63 3.44 -23.51 -22.58
CA SER A 63 2.12 -23.97 -22.15
C SER A 63 2.26 -25.02 -21.03
N THR A 64 1.49 -24.87 -19.95
CA THR A 64 1.40 -25.89 -18.89
C THR A 64 0.34 -26.97 -19.15
N ILE A 65 -0.27 -26.98 -20.35
CA ILE A 65 -1.23 -28.03 -20.74
C ILE A 65 -0.52 -29.38 -20.79
N ILE A 66 -0.65 -30.17 -19.72
CA ILE A 66 -0.35 -31.60 -19.72
C ILE A 66 -1.48 -32.29 -20.48
N GLY A 67 -1.48 -32.18 -21.81
CA GLY A 67 -2.33 -33.01 -22.64
C GLY A 67 -1.83 -34.45 -22.59
N ASN A 68 -2.74 -35.43 -22.52
CA ASN A 68 -2.39 -36.84 -22.70
C ASN A 68 -1.62 -36.99 -24.02
N VAL A 69 -0.30 -37.18 -23.92
CA VAL A 69 0.53 -37.57 -25.05
C VAL A 69 0.08 -38.97 -25.42
N THR A 70 -0.42 -39.14 -26.64
CA THR A 70 -0.71 -40.46 -27.21
C THR A 70 0.55 -41.33 -27.14
N LEU A 71 0.34 -42.62 -26.89
CA LEU A 71 1.33 -43.68 -26.64
C LEU A 71 2.32 -43.98 -27.80
N GLU A 72 2.55 -43.05 -28.72
CA GLU A 72 3.65 -43.13 -29.68
C GLU A 72 4.79 -42.21 -29.24
N GLY A 73 5.63 -42.75 -28.36
CA GLY A 73 6.93 -42.17 -28.06
C GLY A 73 7.75 -42.03 -29.33
N LYS A 74 7.89 -40.79 -29.80
CA LYS A 74 8.98 -40.38 -30.69
C LYS A 74 9.58 -39.10 -30.14
N ASP A 75 10.88 -39.17 -29.92
CA ASP A 75 11.69 -38.24 -29.16
C ASP A 75 11.39 -36.74 -29.31
N VAL A 76 11.51 -36.08 -28.17
CA VAL A 76 11.76 -34.65 -28.02
C VAL A 76 12.97 -34.24 -28.85
N SER A 77 12.80 -33.67 -30.05
CA SER A 77 13.90 -32.94 -30.75
C SER A 77 13.51 -32.17 -32.03
N ARG A 78 12.25 -31.83 -32.29
CA ARG A 78 11.95 -30.89 -33.39
C ARG A 78 12.12 -29.44 -32.93
N ILE A 79 13.33 -28.91 -33.12
CA ILE A 79 13.61 -27.48 -33.08
C ILE A 79 13.19 -26.91 -34.44
N THR A 80 12.24 -25.99 -34.45
CA THR A 80 11.80 -25.28 -35.67
C THR A 80 12.17 -23.82 -35.58
N THR A 81 12.64 -23.25 -36.68
CA THR A 81 13.00 -21.82 -36.75
C THR A 81 11.89 -21.05 -37.45
N GLU A 82 11.32 -20.05 -36.79
CA GLU A 82 10.37 -19.11 -37.40
C GLU A 82 11.03 -17.73 -37.54
N VAL A 83 10.89 -17.10 -38.71
CA VAL A 83 11.34 -15.73 -38.96
C VAL A 83 10.12 -14.82 -38.87
N MET A 84 10.13 -13.90 -37.91
CA MET A 84 9.04 -12.96 -37.69
C MET A 84 9.01 -11.86 -38.77
N GLN A 85 7.86 -11.19 -38.94
CA GLN A 85 7.70 -10.07 -39.87
C GLN A 85 8.63 -8.88 -39.55
N ASP A 86 9.10 -8.78 -38.31
CA ASP A 86 10.06 -7.77 -37.85
C ASP A 86 11.53 -8.24 -37.93
N GLY A 87 11.79 -9.42 -38.49
CA GLY A 87 13.13 -9.94 -38.78
C GLY A 87 13.80 -10.71 -37.64
N VAL A 88 13.14 -10.93 -36.50
CA VAL A 88 13.67 -11.73 -35.39
C VAL A 88 13.56 -13.23 -35.72
N ILE A 89 14.65 -13.97 -35.49
CA ILE A 89 14.74 -15.43 -35.71
C ILE A 89 14.65 -16.14 -34.35
N ILE A 90 13.73 -17.10 -34.21
CA ILE A 90 13.51 -17.80 -32.94
C ILE A 90 13.54 -19.31 -33.13
N GLU A 91 14.33 -19.99 -32.31
CA GLU A 91 14.31 -21.45 -32.18
C GLU A 91 13.19 -21.89 -31.24
N LYS A 92 12.21 -22.62 -31.79
CA LYS A 92 11.02 -23.09 -31.08
C LYS A 92 11.16 -24.58 -30.76
N ARG A 93 10.82 -24.96 -29.53
CA ARG A 93 10.55 -26.36 -29.15
C ARG A 93 9.05 -26.62 -29.25
N SER A 94 8.63 -27.86 -29.49
CA SER A 94 7.22 -28.25 -29.70
C SER A 94 6.23 -27.87 -28.58
N ALA A 95 6.71 -27.52 -27.37
CA ALA A 95 5.89 -27.07 -26.23
C ALA A 95 5.87 -25.54 -26.01
N GLN A 96 6.43 -24.77 -26.94
CA GLN A 96 6.60 -23.32 -26.83
C GLN A 96 5.79 -22.57 -27.90
N ARG A 97 5.14 -21.46 -27.52
CA ARG A 97 4.40 -20.57 -28.42
C ARG A 97 4.98 -19.15 -28.32
N LEU A 98 5.00 -18.45 -29.44
CA LEU A 98 5.29 -17.01 -29.49
C LEU A 98 4.23 -16.22 -28.75
N VAL A 99 4.67 -15.22 -27.98
CA VAL A 99 3.78 -14.27 -27.31
C VAL A 99 3.41 -13.18 -28.32
N ASP A 100 2.11 -13.05 -28.58
CA ASP A 100 1.50 -12.10 -29.52
C ASP A 100 0.25 -11.42 -28.91
N GLU A 101 -0.40 -10.53 -29.66
CA GLU A 101 -1.58 -9.79 -29.21
C GLU A 101 -2.79 -10.67 -28.85
N THR A 102 -2.82 -11.91 -29.36
CA THR A 102 -3.90 -12.88 -29.09
C THR A 102 -3.61 -13.75 -27.87
N THR A 103 -2.39 -13.66 -27.33
CA THR A 103 -1.91 -14.54 -26.27
C THR A 103 -2.55 -14.21 -24.93
N PHE A 104 -2.86 -12.93 -24.68
CA PHE A 104 -3.44 -12.47 -23.41
C PHE A 104 -4.73 -11.69 -23.60
N LYS A 105 -5.58 -11.75 -22.58
CA LYS A 105 -6.87 -11.06 -22.55
C LYS A 105 -7.07 -10.38 -21.21
N VAL A 106 -7.79 -9.25 -21.24
CA VAL A 106 -8.28 -8.59 -20.03
C VAL A 106 -9.12 -9.57 -19.20
N GLY A 107 -8.91 -9.56 -17.89
CA GLY A 107 -9.58 -10.44 -16.92
C GLY A 107 -8.83 -11.75 -16.63
N GLN A 108 -7.73 -12.05 -17.32
CA GLN A 108 -6.89 -13.21 -16.98
C GLN A 108 -6.10 -12.98 -15.69
N ARG A 109 -5.85 -14.05 -14.94
CA ARG A 109 -4.97 -14.03 -13.76
C ARG A 109 -3.53 -13.93 -14.18
N ILE A 110 -2.76 -13.19 -13.38
CA ILE A 110 -1.30 -13.13 -13.46
C ILE A 110 -0.70 -13.36 -12.07
N ASN A 111 0.33 -14.20 -12.01
CA ASN A 111 1.19 -14.37 -10.85
C ASN A 111 2.63 -14.04 -11.26
N ILE A 112 3.33 -13.25 -10.45
CA ILE A 112 4.69 -12.81 -10.74
C ILE A 112 5.58 -13.19 -9.56
N LYS A 113 6.55 -14.07 -9.83
CA LYS A 113 7.58 -14.46 -8.87
C LYS A 113 8.95 -13.98 -9.33
N LEU A 114 9.70 -13.36 -8.43
CA LEU A 114 11.04 -12.79 -8.70
C LEU A 114 12.05 -13.28 -7.67
N GLY A 115 13.32 -13.33 -8.05
CA GLY A 115 14.39 -13.61 -7.09
C GLY A 115 15.73 -13.88 -7.75
N TYR A 116 16.58 -14.60 -7.04
CA TYR A 116 17.97 -14.86 -7.39
C TYR A 116 18.27 -16.36 -7.31
N ASN A 117 19.10 -16.86 -8.23
CA ASN A 117 19.61 -18.25 -8.23
C ASN A 117 18.51 -19.32 -8.16
N GLY A 118 17.38 -19.06 -8.81
CA GLY A 118 16.22 -19.96 -8.82
C GLY A 118 15.35 -19.90 -7.55
N VAL A 119 15.76 -19.18 -6.51
CA VAL A 119 14.94 -18.93 -5.32
C VAL A 119 14.00 -17.77 -5.61
N LEU A 120 12.75 -18.10 -5.92
CA LEU A 120 11.71 -17.15 -6.31
C LEU A 120 10.78 -16.84 -5.14
N LYS A 121 10.47 -15.56 -4.94
CA LYS A 121 9.45 -15.07 -4.01
C LYS A 121 8.23 -14.60 -4.78
N ASN A 122 7.05 -14.82 -4.21
CA ASN A 122 5.83 -14.28 -4.78
C ASN A 122 5.78 -12.76 -4.59
N MET A 123 5.72 -12.00 -5.68
CA MET A 123 5.78 -10.53 -5.64
C MET A 123 4.49 -9.86 -6.07
N PHE A 124 3.64 -10.54 -6.85
CA PHE A 124 2.37 -9.97 -7.28
C PHE A 124 1.37 -11.05 -7.70
N ASP A 125 0.14 -10.88 -7.23
CA ASP A 125 -1.03 -11.62 -7.69
C ASP A 125 -2.11 -10.63 -8.12
N GLY A 126 -2.57 -10.78 -9.36
CA GLY A 126 -3.57 -9.87 -9.89
C GLY A 126 -4.27 -10.30 -11.17
N TYR A 127 -4.91 -9.35 -11.82
CA TYR A 127 -5.64 -9.55 -13.05
C TYR A 127 -5.14 -8.57 -14.10
N ILE A 128 -5.08 -9.03 -15.36
CA ILE A 128 -4.79 -8.18 -16.50
C ILE A 128 -5.97 -7.22 -16.70
N THR A 129 -5.70 -5.92 -16.71
CA THR A 129 -6.70 -4.86 -16.90
C THR A 129 -6.56 -4.15 -18.24
N GLY A 130 -5.40 -4.27 -18.89
CA GLY A 130 -5.15 -3.73 -20.22
C GLY A 130 -3.88 -4.30 -20.83
N TYR A 131 -3.73 -4.13 -22.14
CA TYR A 131 -2.50 -4.44 -22.85
C TYR A 131 -2.30 -3.47 -24.02
N ASN A 132 -1.05 -3.27 -24.43
CA ASN A 132 -0.66 -2.54 -25.63
C ASN A 132 0.32 -3.41 -26.43
N SER A 133 0.09 -3.53 -27.73
CA SER A 133 0.87 -4.41 -28.61
C SER A 133 1.47 -3.71 -29.84
N ASP A 134 1.28 -2.41 -29.99
CA ASP A 134 1.66 -1.63 -31.19
C ASP A 134 3.17 -1.62 -31.49
N SER A 135 4.03 -1.94 -30.51
CA SER A 135 5.49 -2.01 -30.72
C SER A 135 6.19 -3.07 -29.84
N THR A 136 5.98 -2.98 -28.53
CA THR A 136 6.41 -3.97 -27.53
C THR A 136 5.19 -4.36 -26.73
N LEU A 137 4.99 -5.66 -26.51
CA LEU A 137 3.86 -6.13 -25.73
C LEU A 137 4.00 -5.67 -24.28
N GLU A 138 3.10 -4.78 -23.89
CA GLU A 138 2.94 -4.27 -22.53
C GLU A 138 1.63 -4.80 -21.95
N ILE A 139 1.67 -5.30 -20.72
CA ILE A 139 0.50 -5.72 -19.95
C ILE A 139 0.39 -4.85 -18.71
N GLN A 140 -0.81 -4.34 -18.48
CA GLN A 140 -1.19 -3.60 -17.27
C GLN A 140 -2.06 -4.49 -16.40
N CYS A 141 -1.76 -4.51 -15.11
CA CYS A 141 -2.38 -5.38 -14.14
C CYS A 141 -2.79 -4.60 -12.89
N GLU A 142 -3.86 -5.03 -12.26
CA GLU A 142 -4.26 -4.62 -10.91
C GLU A 142 -4.18 -5.84 -9.98
N ASN A 143 -3.85 -5.64 -8.70
CA ASN A 143 -3.72 -6.73 -7.73
C ASN A 143 -5.06 -7.45 -7.46
N MET A 144 -5.08 -8.41 -6.55
CA MET A 144 -6.28 -9.21 -6.24
C MET A 144 -7.52 -8.37 -5.88
N ALA A 145 -7.37 -7.14 -5.38
CA ALA A 145 -8.48 -6.25 -5.04
C ALA A 145 -9.31 -5.82 -6.27
N TYR A 146 -8.82 -6.07 -7.49
CA TYR A 146 -9.59 -5.97 -8.74
C TYR A 146 -10.99 -6.62 -8.62
N LYS A 147 -11.10 -7.78 -7.96
CA LYS A 147 -12.39 -8.47 -7.77
C LYS A 147 -13.41 -7.65 -6.99
N LEU A 148 -12.98 -6.75 -6.12
CA LEU A 148 -13.86 -5.88 -5.33
C LEU A 148 -14.50 -4.78 -6.20
N LYS A 149 -13.90 -4.45 -7.35
CA LYS A 149 -14.52 -3.57 -8.37
C LYS A 149 -15.64 -4.27 -9.14
N LEU A 150 -15.64 -5.61 -9.16
CA LEU A 150 -16.65 -6.41 -9.85
C LEU A 150 -17.85 -6.76 -8.96
N LYS A 151 -17.78 -6.43 -7.66
CA LYS A 151 -18.85 -6.70 -6.69
C LYS A 151 -19.57 -5.41 -6.33
N GLN A 152 -20.86 -5.37 -6.63
CA GLN A 152 -21.78 -4.34 -6.14
C GLN A 152 -21.92 -4.44 -4.62
N ALA A 153 -21.74 -3.33 -3.92
CA ALA A 153 -21.98 -3.28 -2.48
C ALA A 153 -23.48 -3.25 -2.17
N PRO A 154 -23.92 -3.87 -1.06
CA PRO A 154 -25.31 -3.77 -0.62
C PRO A 154 -25.65 -2.34 -0.22
N HIS A 155 -26.91 -1.94 -0.40
CA HIS A 155 -27.41 -0.67 0.09
C HIS A 155 -27.59 -0.75 1.61
N PHE A 156 -26.99 0.17 2.35
CA PHE A 156 -27.18 0.28 3.79
C PHE A 156 -26.88 1.68 4.30
N GLU A 157 -27.39 1.98 5.49
CA GLU A 157 -27.07 3.18 6.24
C GLU A 157 -26.81 2.80 7.69
N THR A 158 -25.68 3.28 8.23
CA THR A 158 -25.31 3.03 9.63
C THR A 158 -25.95 4.09 10.54
N PRO A 159 -26.04 3.84 11.87
CA PRO A 159 -26.46 4.87 12.82
C PRO A 159 -25.62 6.15 12.72
N ALA A 160 -26.22 7.29 13.09
CA ALA A 160 -25.56 8.61 13.10
C ALA A 160 -24.30 8.65 13.97
N LYS A 161 -24.30 7.89 15.07
CA LYS A 161 -23.13 7.73 15.96
C LYS A 161 -21.95 6.97 15.36
N GLY A 162 -22.09 6.43 14.14
CA GLY A 162 -21.09 5.59 13.48
C GLY A 162 -21.22 4.11 13.80
N THR A 163 -20.24 3.34 13.35
CA THR A 163 -20.13 1.88 13.55
C THR A 163 -18.66 1.47 13.53
N THR A 164 -18.36 0.17 13.44
CA THR A 164 -16.99 -0.34 13.35
C THR A 164 -16.71 -0.94 11.97
N VAL A 165 -15.42 -1.00 11.62
CA VAL A 165 -14.95 -1.68 10.40
C VAL A 165 -15.44 -3.13 10.36
N ASN A 166 -15.35 -3.85 11.49
CA ASN A 166 -15.75 -5.25 11.58
C ASN A 166 -17.24 -5.44 11.25
N GLU A 167 -18.11 -4.56 11.75
CA GLU A 167 -19.56 -4.59 11.46
C GLU A 167 -19.87 -4.35 9.98
N VAL A 168 -19.12 -3.45 9.33
CA VAL A 168 -19.32 -3.15 7.90
C VAL A 168 -18.81 -4.26 7.00
N LEU A 169 -17.62 -4.79 7.29
CA LEU A 169 -16.93 -5.73 6.40
C LEU A 169 -17.47 -7.16 6.51
N GLU A 170 -17.65 -7.69 7.72
CA GLU A 170 -18.09 -9.09 7.94
C GLU A 170 -19.26 -9.25 8.92
N GLY A 171 -19.58 -8.22 9.72
CA GLY A 171 -20.66 -8.25 10.71
C GLY A 171 -22.04 -7.97 10.11
N LYS A 172 -22.80 -7.04 10.70
CA LYS A 172 -24.19 -6.77 10.32
C LYS A 172 -24.39 -6.42 8.84
N TYR A 173 -23.47 -5.66 8.22
CA TYR A 173 -23.64 -5.19 6.84
C TYR A 173 -22.93 -6.07 5.81
N ASN A 174 -21.87 -6.76 6.23
CA ASN A 174 -21.15 -7.81 5.49
C ASN A 174 -20.92 -7.49 4.00
N ILE A 175 -20.26 -6.36 3.71
CA ILE A 175 -20.00 -5.96 2.31
C ILE A 175 -19.03 -6.90 1.60
N LEU A 176 -18.28 -7.74 2.32
CA LEU A 176 -17.37 -8.73 1.74
C LEU A 176 -18.05 -10.05 1.36
N LYS A 177 -19.37 -10.19 1.60
CA LYS A 177 -20.12 -11.39 1.25
C LYS A 177 -19.96 -11.77 -0.23
N ASP A 178 -19.66 -13.04 -0.48
CA ASP A 178 -19.43 -13.65 -1.80
C ASP A 178 -18.27 -13.03 -2.61
N THR A 179 -17.38 -12.25 -1.98
CA THR A 179 -16.16 -11.75 -2.65
C THR A 179 -15.00 -12.74 -2.57
N GLY A 180 -15.06 -13.69 -1.63
CA GLY A 180 -13.96 -14.58 -1.26
C GLY A 180 -12.98 -13.96 -0.26
N PHE A 181 -13.00 -12.64 -0.07
CA PHE A 181 -12.14 -11.95 0.89
C PHE A 181 -12.64 -12.08 2.32
N ARG A 182 -11.69 -12.01 3.25
CA ARG A 182 -11.92 -11.96 4.69
C ARG A 182 -11.13 -10.79 5.29
N ILE A 183 -11.55 -10.30 6.43
CA ILE A 183 -10.78 -9.32 7.20
C ILE A 183 -9.56 -10.02 7.81
N HIS A 184 -8.39 -9.38 7.75
CA HIS A 184 -7.18 -9.87 8.39
C HIS A 184 -7.37 -10.01 9.91
N SER A 185 -6.76 -11.03 10.53
CA SER A 185 -6.87 -11.32 11.97
C SER A 185 -6.49 -10.13 12.85
N ASP A 186 -5.38 -9.46 12.54
CA ASP A 186 -4.94 -8.25 13.25
C ASP A 186 -6.00 -7.15 13.22
N THR A 187 -6.61 -6.88 12.05
CA THR A 187 -7.69 -5.89 11.96
C THR A 187 -8.91 -6.32 12.78
N LYS A 188 -9.28 -7.61 12.76
CA LYS A 188 -10.41 -8.12 13.56
C LYS A 188 -10.23 -7.93 15.06
N ARG A 189 -8.99 -7.97 15.56
CA ARG A 189 -8.69 -7.79 16.99
C ARG A 189 -9.03 -6.40 17.52
N PHE A 190 -9.16 -5.40 16.66
CA PHE A 190 -9.42 -4.03 17.08
C PHE A 190 -10.78 -3.51 16.63
N GLU A 191 -11.45 -2.78 17.52
CA GLU A 191 -12.67 -2.05 17.19
C GLU A 191 -12.34 -0.70 16.55
N ILE A 192 -11.99 -0.73 15.26
CA ILE A 192 -11.77 0.48 14.48
C ILE A 192 -13.12 1.17 14.25
N HIS A 193 -13.37 2.24 14.99
CA HIS A 193 -14.58 3.05 14.84
C HIS A 193 -14.48 3.91 13.57
N ILE A 194 -15.58 3.93 12.83
CA ILE A 194 -15.78 4.72 11.62
C ILE A 194 -17.07 5.53 11.75
N GLY A 195 -17.10 6.67 11.06
CA GLY A 195 -18.25 7.56 11.05
C GLY A 195 -19.48 6.91 10.41
N LYS A 196 -20.55 7.70 10.28
CA LYS A 196 -21.73 7.25 9.55
C LYS A 196 -21.35 6.89 8.12
N VAL A 197 -21.66 5.66 7.71
CA VAL A 197 -21.52 5.18 6.34
C VAL A 197 -22.91 5.09 5.73
N LYS A 198 -23.06 5.66 4.54
CA LYS A 198 -24.30 5.62 3.77
C LYS A 198 -23.98 5.20 2.35
N VAL A 199 -24.51 4.04 1.97
CA VAL A 199 -24.38 3.46 0.63
C VAL A 199 -25.77 3.46 0.01
N THR A 200 -26.10 4.56 -0.66
CA THR A 200 -27.40 4.74 -1.33
C THR A 200 -27.34 4.67 -2.85
N ASP A 201 -26.14 4.76 -3.40
CA ASP A 201 -25.91 4.70 -4.84
C ASP A 201 -25.23 3.37 -5.20
N ASN A 202 -25.11 3.12 -6.50
CA ASN A 202 -24.51 1.91 -7.03
C ASN A 202 -22.97 1.93 -6.91
N PHE A 203 -22.46 1.84 -5.68
CA PHE A 203 -21.03 1.73 -5.38
C PHE A 203 -20.55 0.29 -5.37
N THR A 204 -19.35 0.04 -5.89
CA THR A 204 -18.67 -1.24 -5.72
C THR A 204 -18.09 -1.36 -4.33
N VAL A 205 -17.73 -2.57 -3.91
CA VAL A 205 -17.03 -2.77 -2.63
C VAL A 205 -15.69 -2.00 -2.61
N ALA A 206 -14.97 -1.97 -3.74
CA ALA A 206 -13.73 -1.21 -3.87
C ALA A 206 -13.92 0.30 -3.69
N ASP A 207 -15.02 0.88 -4.17
CA ASP A 207 -15.30 2.31 -4.03
C ASP A 207 -15.48 2.69 -2.56
N ILE A 208 -16.24 1.89 -1.79
CA ILE A 208 -16.46 2.13 -0.37
C ILE A 208 -15.14 2.08 0.41
N LEU A 209 -14.32 1.06 0.15
CA LEU A 209 -13.04 0.89 0.84
C LEU A 209 -12.04 1.98 0.45
N SER A 210 -12.07 2.44 -0.80
CA SER A 210 -11.20 3.51 -1.28
C SER A 210 -11.60 4.87 -0.70
N GLU A 211 -12.90 5.12 -0.48
CA GLU A 211 -13.40 6.33 0.17
C GLU A 211 -12.84 6.51 1.59
N TRP A 212 -12.59 5.41 2.31
CA TRP A 212 -12.04 5.44 3.67
C TRP A 212 -10.64 6.08 3.75
N SER A 213 -9.88 6.04 2.65
CA SER A 213 -8.57 6.69 2.57
C SER A 213 -8.66 8.22 2.79
N LYS A 214 -9.78 8.85 2.41
CA LYS A 214 -10.05 10.27 2.67
C LYS A 214 -10.15 10.55 4.18
N TYR A 215 -10.60 9.56 4.94
CA TYR A 215 -10.70 9.58 6.40
C TYR A 215 -9.44 9.03 7.09
N LYS A 216 -8.33 8.83 6.35
CA LYS A 216 -7.06 8.29 6.87
C LYS A 216 -7.19 6.89 7.49
N VAL A 217 -8.24 6.16 7.11
CA VAL A 217 -8.41 4.73 7.37
C VAL A 217 -8.05 4.04 6.07
N TYR A 218 -6.95 3.31 6.05
CA TYR A 218 -6.45 2.71 4.82
C TYR A 218 -6.71 1.21 4.80
N CYS A 219 -7.09 0.74 3.62
CA CYS A 219 -7.38 -0.66 3.32
C CYS A 219 -6.33 -1.16 2.33
N PHE A 220 -5.75 -2.32 2.61
CA PHE A 220 -4.71 -2.93 1.79
C PHE A 220 -4.78 -4.45 1.92
N LEU A 221 -4.14 -5.15 0.99
CA LEU A 221 -4.08 -6.61 1.01
C LEU A 221 -2.90 -7.07 1.87
N LYS A 222 -3.14 -8.02 2.78
CA LYS A 222 -2.10 -8.76 3.49
C LYS A 222 -2.11 -10.20 3.01
N TYR A 223 -0.99 -10.61 2.42
CA TYR A 223 -0.72 -11.95 1.93
C TYR A 223 -0.17 -12.80 3.06
N ASP A 224 -0.54 -14.07 3.08
CA ASP A 224 0.06 -15.05 3.99
C ASP A 224 1.41 -15.47 3.42
N ALA A 225 2.47 -15.34 4.21
CA ALA A 225 3.82 -15.74 3.79
C ALA A 225 4.02 -17.25 3.80
N ASP A 226 3.20 -17.98 4.57
CA ASP A 226 3.29 -19.43 4.73
C ASP A 226 2.36 -20.18 3.75
N ASP A 227 1.38 -19.50 3.14
CA ASP A 227 0.46 -20.07 2.16
C ASP A 227 0.26 -19.17 0.93
N ASP A 228 1.14 -19.34 -0.06
CA ASP A 228 1.06 -18.74 -1.40
C ASP A 228 -0.26 -19.05 -2.14
N GLY A 229 -1.01 -20.08 -1.72
CA GLY A 229 -2.27 -20.49 -2.34
C GLY A 229 -3.50 -19.82 -1.71
N ALA A 230 -3.35 -19.16 -0.56
CA ALA A 230 -4.43 -18.48 0.12
C ALA A 230 -4.79 -17.15 -0.56
N ILE A 231 -6.08 -16.85 -0.62
CA ILE A 231 -6.52 -15.50 -1.03
C ILE A 231 -6.02 -14.50 0.02
N PRO A 232 -5.45 -13.35 -0.38
CA PRO A 232 -5.05 -12.33 0.58
C PRO A 232 -6.26 -11.83 1.36
N SER A 233 -6.02 -11.45 2.61
CA SER A 233 -7.04 -10.85 3.45
C SER A 233 -6.99 -9.33 3.40
N ILE A 234 -8.11 -8.68 3.69
CA ILE A 234 -8.21 -7.23 3.74
C ILE A 234 -7.79 -6.77 5.12
N ALA A 235 -6.65 -6.09 5.19
CA ALA A 235 -6.22 -5.40 6.38
C ALA A 235 -6.70 -3.94 6.32
N VAL A 236 -7.22 -3.46 7.45
CA VAL A 236 -7.63 -2.08 7.64
C VAL A 236 -6.91 -1.54 8.86
N GLY A 237 -6.33 -0.34 8.71
CA GLY A 237 -5.56 0.28 9.78
C GLY A 237 -5.40 1.78 9.61
N ARG A 238 -4.81 2.39 10.63
CA ARG A 238 -4.40 3.80 10.62
C ARG A 238 -2.89 3.83 10.88
N PRO A 239 -2.07 4.48 10.02
CA PRO A 239 -0.61 4.48 10.17
C PRO A 239 -0.12 5.12 11.45
N TYR A 240 -0.89 6.06 11.95
CA TYR A 240 -0.54 6.87 13.10
C TYR A 240 -1.76 6.91 14.01
N SER A 241 -1.86 5.94 14.92
CA SER A 241 -2.77 6.05 16.05
C SER A 241 -1.97 6.48 17.27
N SER A 242 -2.35 7.60 17.89
CA SER A 242 -1.84 8.02 19.21
C SER A 242 -2.45 7.22 20.36
N SER A 243 -3.51 6.44 20.11
CA SER A 243 -4.18 5.64 21.14
C SER A 243 -3.56 4.25 21.23
N LYS A 244 -3.09 3.88 22.44
CA LYS A 244 -2.66 2.52 22.80
C LYS A 244 -3.76 1.46 22.61
N ALA A 245 -5.01 1.87 22.42
CA ALA A 245 -6.18 1.00 22.26
C ALA A 245 -6.57 0.76 20.78
N GLN A 246 -5.69 1.10 19.83
CA GLN A 246 -5.98 1.02 18.39
C GLN A 246 -4.87 0.31 17.60
N PRO A 247 -5.19 -0.28 16.43
CA PRO A 247 -4.21 -0.99 15.64
C PRO A 247 -3.18 0.00 15.12
N VAL A 248 -1.94 -0.14 15.59
CA VAL A 248 -0.79 0.19 14.75
C VAL A 248 -0.70 -0.92 13.70
N PHE A 249 -0.26 -0.60 12.48
CA PHE A 249 0.05 -1.65 11.50
C PHE A 249 0.90 -2.75 12.16
N PRO A 250 0.62 -4.02 11.87
CA PRO A 250 1.09 -5.14 12.68
C PRO A 250 2.56 -5.02 13.06
N GLU A 251 2.83 -5.11 14.37
CA GLU A 251 4.08 -5.72 14.80
C GLU A 251 3.91 -7.19 14.43
N ASP A 252 4.58 -7.67 13.37
CA ASP A 252 4.80 -9.12 13.26
C ASP A 252 5.69 -9.51 14.44
N GLU A 253 5.07 -9.74 15.60
CA GLU A 253 5.72 -10.03 16.88
C GLU A 253 6.65 -11.25 16.79
N SER A 254 6.48 -12.11 15.78
CA SER A 254 7.28 -13.31 15.56
C SER A 254 8.64 -13.05 14.88
N THR A 255 8.82 -11.97 14.12
CA THR A 255 10.02 -11.79 13.27
C THR A 255 10.75 -10.45 13.46
N GLY A 256 10.13 -9.46 14.08
CA GLY A 256 10.75 -8.14 14.27
C GLY A 256 10.96 -7.37 12.95
N PRO A 257 11.51 -6.15 13.00
CA PRO A 257 11.70 -5.35 11.79
C PRO A 257 12.78 -5.94 10.88
N TYR A 258 12.57 -5.84 9.56
CA TYR A 258 13.58 -6.24 8.58
C TYR A 258 14.81 -5.33 8.68
N ARG A 259 15.97 -5.91 8.97
CA ARG A 259 17.21 -5.17 9.14
C ARG A 259 17.83 -4.82 7.79
N ILE A 260 17.82 -3.53 7.46
CA ILE A 260 18.42 -2.99 6.24
C ILE A 260 19.74 -2.33 6.61
N TYR A 261 20.83 -3.06 6.37
CA TYR A 261 22.19 -2.54 6.52
C TYR A 261 22.58 -1.72 5.29
N PHE A 262 22.96 -0.46 5.49
CA PHE A 262 23.29 0.48 4.40
C PHE A 262 24.50 0.06 3.57
N ASN A 263 25.45 -0.65 4.17
CA ASN A 263 26.65 -1.14 3.51
C ASN A 263 26.43 -2.41 2.68
N GLU A 264 25.27 -3.07 2.82
CA GLU A 264 25.01 -4.38 2.21
C GLU A 264 23.77 -4.35 1.30
N HIS A 265 22.66 -3.80 1.80
CA HIS A 265 21.35 -3.94 1.15
C HIS A 265 20.94 -2.71 0.34
N VAL A 266 21.50 -1.54 0.63
CA VAL A 266 21.08 -0.28 0.01
C VAL A 266 21.87 -0.01 -1.27
N ALA A 267 21.17 0.01 -2.40
CA ALA A 267 21.73 0.38 -3.69
C ALA A 267 21.76 1.90 -3.91
N GLN A 268 20.76 2.63 -3.41
CA GLN A 268 20.67 4.08 -3.51
C GLN A 268 19.86 4.65 -2.34
N SER A 269 20.27 5.81 -1.81
CA SER A 269 19.53 6.51 -0.76
C SER A 269 19.21 7.93 -1.18
N ASN A 270 17.93 8.27 -1.21
CA ASN A 270 17.44 9.65 -1.37
C ASN A 270 16.88 10.19 -0.04
N LEU A 271 17.27 9.58 1.09
CA LEU A 271 16.80 9.95 2.42
C LEU A 271 17.41 11.27 2.89
N LYS A 272 16.56 12.20 3.31
CA LYS A 272 16.90 13.49 3.87
C LYS A 272 16.52 13.53 5.35
N VAL A 273 17.48 13.89 6.20
CA VAL A 273 17.21 14.14 7.62
C VAL A 273 16.62 15.53 7.74
N VAL A 274 15.33 15.60 8.09
CA VAL A 274 14.65 16.86 8.39
C VAL A 274 14.72 17.07 9.90
N LYS A 275 15.55 18.02 10.32
CA LYS A 275 15.52 18.52 11.70
C LYS A 275 14.47 19.63 11.75
N THR A 276 13.27 19.31 12.22
CA THR A 276 12.25 20.33 12.47
C THR A 276 12.45 20.86 13.88
N ASP A 277 12.68 22.16 14.04
CA ASP A 277 12.59 22.79 15.37
C ASP A 277 11.14 22.69 15.85
N PRO A 278 10.85 22.09 17.01
CA PRO A 278 9.49 21.97 17.54
C PRO A 278 8.75 23.32 17.63
N LYS A 279 9.46 24.46 17.73
CA LYS A 279 8.85 25.80 17.68
C LYS A 279 8.14 26.10 16.35
N PHE A 280 8.59 25.49 15.26
CA PHE A 280 8.02 25.63 13.91
C PHE A 280 7.24 24.38 13.46
N LEU A 281 6.89 23.49 14.39
CA LEU A 281 5.96 22.40 14.14
C LEU A 281 4.52 22.85 14.43
N ALA A 282 3.58 22.43 13.59
CA ALA A 282 2.15 22.58 13.84
C ALA A 282 1.44 21.26 13.50
N VAL A 283 0.56 20.79 14.39
CA VAL A 283 -0.26 19.59 14.13
C VAL A 283 -1.68 20.04 13.85
N THR A 284 -2.21 19.70 12.68
CA THR A 284 -3.61 19.97 12.32
C THR A 284 -4.45 18.73 12.55
N GLY A 285 -5.18 18.72 13.67
CA GLY A 285 -6.18 17.73 13.99
C GLY A 285 -7.46 17.93 13.19
N LYS A 286 -8.03 16.84 12.66
CA LYS A 286 -9.36 16.81 12.06
C LYS A 286 -10.21 15.77 12.76
N ALA A 287 -11.49 16.05 12.98
CA ALA A 287 -12.42 15.08 13.55
C ALA A 287 -13.83 15.26 12.99
N LEU A 288 -14.62 14.19 13.13
CA LEU A 288 -16.04 14.21 12.82
C LEU A 288 -16.81 14.56 14.09
N GLY A 289 -17.50 15.71 14.09
CA GLY A 289 -18.33 16.17 15.20
C GLY A 289 -19.64 15.41 15.35
N THR A 290 -20.33 15.67 16.47
CA THR A 290 -21.65 15.09 16.76
C THR A 290 -22.72 15.48 15.75
N ASP A 291 -22.50 16.57 15.01
CA ASP A 291 -23.38 17.07 13.95
C ASP A 291 -23.04 16.49 12.57
N GLU A 292 -22.25 15.41 12.53
CA GLU A 292 -21.74 14.77 11.30
C GLU A 292 -20.91 15.72 10.42
N LYS A 293 -20.39 16.82 10.98
CA LYS A 293 -19.52 17.76 10.25
C LYS A 293 -18.07 17.62 10.66
N PHE A 294 -17.20 17.71 9.67
CA PHE A 294 -15.77 17.85 9.94
C PHE A 294 -15.48 19.23 10.53
N PHE A 295 -14.67 19.20 11.58
CA PHE A 295 -14.01 20.37 12.10
C PHE A 295 -12.53 20.08 12.26
N GLU A 296 -11.74 21.13 12.18
CA GLU A 296 -10.28 21.08 12.23
C GLU A 296 -9.79 22.02 13.30
N VAL A 297 -8.71 21.65 13.98
CA VAL A 297 -7.98 22.51 14.93
C VAL A 297 -6.50 22.35 14.67
N THR A 298 -5.74 23.43 14.79
CA THR A 298 -4.27 23.34 14.69
C THR A 298 -3.65 23.65 16.05
N VAL A 299 -2.75 22.80 16.51
CA VAL A 299 -1.97 22.97 17.74
C VAL A 299 -0.52 23.26 17.37
N ARG A 300 0.08 24.26 18.01
CA ARG A 300 1.52 24.56 17.92
C ARG A 300 2.05 25.01 19.30
N MET A 301 3.36 25.01 19.50
CA MET A 301 3.96 25.53 20.73
C MET A 301 3.57 27.00 20.94
N ASN A 302 3.36 27.38 22.20
CA ASN A 302 3.14 28.76 22.58
C ASN A 302 4.50 29.48 22.74
N PRO A 303 4.82 30.52 21.95
CA PRO A 303 6.06 31.29 22.08
C PRO A 303 6.21 31.97 23.44
N GLU A 304 5.09 32.26 24.11
CA GLU A 304 5.04 32.92 25.42
C GLU A 304 4.96 31.92 26.59
N TYR A 305 5.19 30.62 26.33
CA TYR A 305 5.18 29.63 27.39
C TYR A 305 6.33 29.89 28.37
N ASP A 306 5.99 29.98 29.65
CA ASP A 306 6.94 30.10 30.75
C ASP A 306 6.55 29.09 31.86
N PRO A 307 7.36 28.04 32.09
CA PRO A 307 7.07 27.04 33.12
C PRO A 307 7.08 27.61 34.55
N ALA A 308 7.67 28.77 34.79
CA ALA A 308 7.68 29.42 36.10
C ALA A 308 6.36 30.15 36.43
N THR A 309 5.54 30.44 35.42
CA THR A 309 4.29 31.20 35.58
C THR A 309 3.07 30.26 35.71
N PRO A 310 2.36 30.23 36.86
CA PRO A 310 1.17 29.40 37.04
C PRO A 310 0.09 29.72 36.01
N GLY A 311 -0.38 28.70 35.29
CA GLY A 311 -1.41 28.83 34.25
C GLY A 311 -0.88 29.15 32.84
N SER A 312 0.43 29.27 32.66
CA SER A 312 1.03 29.39 31.32
C SER A 312 0.78 28.12 30.50
N LYS A 313 0.16 28.29 29.33
CA LYS A 313 -0.16 27.17 28.43
C LYS A 313 1.03 26.88 27.52
N GLU A 314 1.52 25.65 27.57
CA GLU A 314 2.61 25.15 26.71
C GLU A 314 2.24 25.20 25.22
N PHE A 315 0.96 25.00 24.90
CA PHE A 315 0.44 24.96 23.54
C PHE A 315 -0.61 26.04 23.30
N GLN A 316 -0.63 26.54 22.07
CA GLN A 316 -1.69 27.41 21.56
C GLN A 316 -2.50 26.68 20.50
N THR A 317 -3.81 26.87 20.54
CA THR A 317 -4.74 26.37 19.52
C THR A 317 -5.06 27.50 18.55
N VAL A 318 -4.84 27.27 17.26
CA VAL A 318 -5.11 28.23 16.18
C VAL A 318 -5.93 27.56 15.08
N ASN A 319 -6.52 28.37 14.19
CA ASN A 319 -7.23 27.90 13.00
C ASN A 319 -8.33 26.84 13.27
N ALA A 320 -9.05 26.96 14.38
CA ALA A 320 -10.17 26.08 14.73
C ALA A 320 -11.38 26.37 13.84
N THR A 321 -11.73 25.49 12.91
CA THR A 321 -12.76 25.77 11.91
C THR A 321 -13.76 24.63 11.79
N GLN A 322 -15.02 24.96 11.49
CA GLN A 322 -16.08 23.99 11.17
C GLN A 322 -16.57 24.26 9.75
N ILE A 323 -16.73 23.22 8.94
CA ILE A 323 -17.20 23.36 7.55
C ILE A 323 -18.74 23.57 7.54
N SER A 324 -19.21 24.72 7.05
CA SER A 324 -20.63 25.10 7.01
C SER A 324 -21.28 24.87 5.62
N LYS A 325 -22.50 24.32 5.59
CA LYS A 325 -23.27 23.96 4.37
C LYS A 325 -23.73 25.16 3.51
N LYS A 326 -23.89 26.36 4.07
CA LYS A 326 -24.65 27.44 3.38
C LYS A 326 -23.83 28.38 2.49
N THR A 327 -22.50 28.30 2.47
CA THR A 327 -21.72 29.34 1.78
C THR A 327 -20.33 28.92 1.28
N HIS A 328 -19.89 27.67 1.42
CA HIS A 328 -18.47 27.31 1.24
C HIS A 328 -17.52 28.25 2.01
N LYS A 329 -18.01 28.92 3.07
CA LYS A 329 -17.22 29.83 3.90
C LYS A 329 -16.86 29.11 5.18
N VAL A 330 -15.55 29.10 5.44
CA VAL A 330 -14.92 28.72 6.70
C VAL A 330 -15.48 29.65 7.79
N THR A 331 -16.42 29.17 8.60
CA THR A 331 -16.88 29.91 9.79
C THR A 331 -15.73 29.91 10.80
N GLY A 332 -15.24 31.11 11.13
CA GLY A 332 -13.99 31.30 11.85
C GLY A 332 -14.00 30.80 13.31
N ASN A 333 -12.89 30.18 13.71
CA ASN A 333 -12.11 30.33 14.95
C ASN A 333 -12.84 30.50 16.30
N THR A 334 -14.00 29.87 16.52
CA THR A 334 -14.68 29.90 17.83
C THR A 334 -15.08 28.54 18.39
N THR A 335 -14.69 27.42 17.77
CA THR A 335 -15.17 26.09 18.19
C THR A 335 -14.38 25.46 19.35
N ALA A 336 -13.12 25.86 19.57
CA ALA A 336 -12.28 25.38 20.68
C ALA A 336 -11.91 26.51 21.66
N SER A 337 -11.81 26.19 22.95
CA SER A 337 -11.35 27.14 23.97
C SER A 337 -9.93 27.63 23.68
N GLY A 338 -9.74 28.95 23.59
CA GLY A 338 -8.44 29.57 23.29
C GLY A 338 -8.14 29.83 21.80
N ALA A 339 -8.98 29.35 20.87
CA ALA A 339 -8.79 29.59 19.43
C ALA A 339 -9.41 30.91 18.92
N LYS A 340 -9.96 31.75 19.82
CA LYS A 340 -10.70 32.99 19.51
C LYS A 340 -9.84 34.02 18.77
N THR A 341 -9.71 33.88 17.45
CA THR A 341 -8.93 34.79 16.60
C THR A 341 -9.73 35.12 15.34
N ARG A 342 -9.94 36.40 15.02
CA ARG A 342 -10.72 36.81 13.83
C ARG A 342 -10.04 36.47 12.49
N THR A 343 -8.74 36.23 12.49
CA THR A 343 -7.91 36.03 11.29
C THR A 343 -7.28 34.65 11.31
N LYS A 344 -7.30 33.96 10.18
CA LYS A 344 -6.58 32.68 10.00
C LYS A 344 -5.08 32.94 10.13
N VAL A 345 -4.43 32.19 11.03
CA VAL A 345 -2.98 32.23 11.23
C VAL A 345 -2.32 31.58 10.02
N ASP A 346 -1.39 32.30 9.39
CA ASP A 346 -0.54 31.72 8.34
C ASP A 346 0.47 30.76 8.95
N LEU A 347 0.58 29.58 8.34
CA LEU A 347 1.45 28.48 8.75
C LEU A 347 2.37 28.05 7.60
N SER A 348 2.53 28.88 6.57
CA SER A 348 3.39 28.63 5.41
C SER A 348 4.84 28.29 5.78
N THR A 349 5.35 28.83 6.89
CA THR A 349 6.71 28.57 7.41
C THR A 349 6.78 27.42 8.42
N TYR A 350 5.65 26.80 8.75
CA TYR A 350 5.58 25.70 9.71
C TYR A 350 5.60 24.35 8.98
N THR A 351 6.23 23.34 9.60
CA THR A 351 6.02 21.95 9.22
C THR A 351 4.65 21.52 9.74
N ILE A 352 3.67 21.39 8.84
CA ILE A 352 2.30 21.01 9.21
C ILE A 352 2.15 19.50 9.14
N VAL A 353 1.83 18.89 10.28
CA VAL A 353 1.57 17.44 10.40
C VAL A 353 0.07 17.20 10.56
N PRO A 354 -0.57 16.42 9.68
CA PRO A 354 -1.98 16.10 9.82
C PRO A 354 -2.22 15.03 10.89
N TYR A 355 -3.20 15.26 11.75
CA TYR A 355 -3.75 14.29 12.70
C TYR A 355 -5.24 14.09 12.42
N MET A 356 -5.74 12.85 12.46
CA MET A 356 -7.16 12.56 12.32
C MET A 356 -7.62 11.82 13.56
N SER A 357 -8.62 12.36 14.26
CA SER A 357 -9.14 11.75 15.47
C SER A 357 -9.70 10.35 15.18
N PRO A 358 -9.40 9.37 16.04
CA PRO A 358 -10.05 8.08 16.03
C PRO A 358 -11.51 8.11 16.45
N HIS A 359 -11.89 9.10 17.23
CA HIS A 359 -13.20 9.15 17.85
C HIS A 359 -14.17 9.96 17.00
N VAL A 360 -15.34 9.35 16.76
CA VAL A 360 -16.45 10.01 16.07
C VAL A 360 -17.35 10.67 17.12
N GLY A 361 -17.88 11.85 16.81
CA GLY A 361 -18.76 12.57 17.72
C GLY A 361 -18.03 13.29 18.84
N ILE A 362 -16.75 13.61 18.67
CA ILE A 362 -16.00 14.40 19.65
C ILE A 362 -16.22 15.89 19.47
N ASN A 363 -15.99 16.66 20.52
CA ASN A 363 -15.98 18.12 20.48
C ASN A 363 -14.56 18.65 20.17
N SER A 364 -14.45 19.96 19.94
CA SER A 364 -13.17 20.56 19.56
C SER A 364 -12.14 20.57 20.68
N ASP A 365 -12.55 20.66 21.95
CA ASP A 365 -11.61 20.62 23.07
C ASP A 365 -10.96 19.23 23.19
N ARG A 366 -11.72 18.15 23.01
CA ARG A 366 -11.18 16.79 22.97
C ARG A 366 -10.22 16.58 21.80
N LEU A 367 -10.53 17.15 20.63
CA LEU A 367 -9.60 17.11 19.49
C LEU A 367 -8.30 17.84 19.80
N VAL A 368 -8.35 18.97 20.51
CA VAL A 368 -7.15 19.71 20.94
C VAL A 368 -6.30 18.85 21.87
N GLU A 369 -6.90 18.15 22.84
CA GLU A 369 -6.18 17.23 23.73
C GLU A 369 -5.46 16.13 22.93
N GLU A 370 -6.16 15.45 22.04
CA GLU A 370 -5.60 14.37 21.21
C GLU A 370 -4.49 14.89 20.28
N THR A 371 -4.68 16.06 19.68
CA THR A 371 -3.71 16.70 18.80
C THR A 371 -2.47 17.15 19.57
N THR A 372 -2.64 17.60 20.82
CA THR A 372 -1.54 17.99 21.71
C THR A 372 -0.72 16.78 22.16
N GLU A 373 -1.40 15.69 22.51
CA GLU A 373 -0.74 14.42 22.84
C GLU A 373 0.03 13.87 21.63
N TYR A 374 -0.57 13.94 20.44
CA TYR A 374 0.11 13.58 19.19
C TYR A 374 1.34 14.47 18.94
N PHE A 375 1.24 15.78 19.15
CA PHE A 375 2.37 16.70 19.04
C PHE A 375 3.52 16.30 19.97
N ARG A 376 3.23 16.04 21.25
CA ARG A 376 4.25 15.66 22.25
C ARG A 376 4.98 14.37 21.89
N ASN A 377 4.27 13.43 21.28
CA ASN A 377 4.83 12.15 20.85
C ASN A 377 5.39 12.18 19.42
N TYR A 378 5.27 13.30 18.71
CA TYR A 378 5.74 13.41 17.32
C TYR A 378 7.27 13.43 17.27
N ASN A 379 7.84 12.48 16.53
CA ASN A 379 9.29 12.38 16.38
C ASN A 379 9.81 13.45 15.41
N LEU A 380 10.36 14.54 15.97
CA LEU A 380 10.87 15.71 15.24
C LEU A 380 12.07 15.43 14.30
N ASN A 381 12.71 14.26 14.46
CA ASN A 381 13.78 13.80 13.58
C ASN A 381 13.19 13.00 12.42
N GLY A 382 12.37 13.66 11.61
CA GLY A 382 11.74 13.04 10.45
C GLY A 382 12.77 12.76 9.37
N ILE A 383 12.82 11.53 8.88
CA ILE A 383 13.47 11.24 7.61
C ILE A 383 12.41 11.31 6.53
N THR A 384 12.73 11.97 5.43
CA THR A 384 11.86 12.03 4.25
C THR A 384 12.60 11.46 3.04
N GLY A 385 11.85 10.96 2.08
CA GLY A 385 12.38 10.38 0.85
C GLY A 385 12.23 8.87 0.82
N ASN A 386 13.04 8.25 -0.04
CA ASN A 386 13.02 6.80 -0.27
C ASN A 386 14.42 6.21 -0.20
N VAL A 387 14.47 4.90 0.03
CA VAL A 387 15.67 4.09 -0.06
C VAL A 387 15.44 2.98 -1.06
N THR A 388 16.39 2.78 -1.96
CA THR A 388 16.35 1.70 -2.94
C THR A 388 17.25 0.59 -2.46
N VAL A 389 16.68 -0.57 -2.22
CA VAL A 389 17.37 -1.79 -1.81
C VAL A 389 17.42 -2.80 -2.96
N PHE A 390 18.29 -3.79 -2.84
CA PHE A 390 18.22 -4.98 -3.68
C PHE A 390 16.91 -5.75 -3.42
N GLY A 391 16.50 -6.60 -4.37
CA GLY A 391 15.22 -7.31 -4.29
C GLY A 391 15.22 -8.57 -3.41
N ASP A 392 16.31 -8.81 -2.71
CA ASP A 392 16.57 -9.98 -1.88
C ASP A 392 15.52 -10.16 -0.76
N PHE A 393 15.05 -9.07 -0.14
CA PHE A 393 14.03 -9.16 0.89
C PHE A 393 12.64 -9.50 0.35
N GLY A 394 12.23 -8.94 -0.79
CA GLY A 394 10.86 -9.11 -1.30
C GLY A 394 9.83 -8.47 -0.38
N LEU A 395 10.08 -7.24 0.08
CA LEU A 395 9.24 -6.55 1.06
C LEU A 395 7.87 -6.20 0.48
N SER A 396 6.85 -6.31 1.33
CA SER A 396 5.49 -5.80 1.10
C SER A 396 5.29 -4.46 1.84
N PRO A 397 4.29 -3.64 1.47
CA PRO A 397 3.91 -2.47 2.27
C PRO A 397 3.44 -2.86 3.67
N ALA A 398 3.35 -1.87 4.56
CA ALA A 398 2.90 -2.03 5.95
C ALA A 398 3.79 -2.92 6.83
N VAL A 399 5.00 -3.26 6.40
CA VAL A 399 6.03 -3.91 7.22
C VAL A 399 6.95 -2.88 7.89
N GLN A 400 7.60 -3.27 8.98
CA GLN A 400 8.61 -2.46 9.64
C GLN A 400 10.02 -2.79 9.14
N VAL A 401 10.83 -1.76 8.89
CA VAL A 401 12.24 -1.90 8.51
C VAL A 401 13.11 -1.16 9.51
N GLU A 402 14.21 -1.78 9.93
CA GLU A 402 15.24 -1.17 10.76
C GLU A 402 16.40 -0.72 9.87
N LEU A 403 16.58 0.59 9.73
CA LEU A 403 17.72 1.13 9.00
C LEU A 403 18.97 1.17 9.89
N ILE A 404 20.05 0.59 9.40
CA ILE A 404 21.35 0.52 10.09
C ILE A 404 22.43 1.10 9.19
N ASP A 405 22.85 2.33 9.47
CA ASP A 405 23.98 3.00 8.84
C ASP A 405 25.02 3.37 9.91
N TYR A 406 26.16 2.67 9.92
CA TYR A 406 27.27 2.96 10.84
C TYR A 406 28.01 4.24 10.47
N ARG A 407 27.95 4.70 9.22
CA ARG A 407 28.62 5.92 8.74
C ARG A 407 27.77 7.15 8.97
N ASN A 408 26.46 7.05 8.80
CA ASN A 408 25.51 8.15 8.99
C ASN A 408 24.38 7.79 9.98
N PRO A 409 24.70 7.57 11.26
CA PRO A 409 23.76 7.04 12.26
C PRO A 409 22.55 7.94 12.52
N SER A 410 22.60 9.20 12.09
CA SER A 410 21.47 10.13 12.10
C SER A 410 20.21 9.56 11.43
N LYS A 411 20.38 8.61 10.51
CA LYS A 411 19.27 7.98 9.76
C LYS A 411 18.75 6.68 10.39
N ASN A 412 19.43 6.14 11.39
CA ASN A 412 19.11 4.82 11.93
C ASN A 412 17.77 4.81 12.64
N GLY A 413 17.12 3.67 12.71
CA GLY A 413 15.90 3.45 13.47
C GLY A 413 14.88 2.62 12.72
N VAL A 414 13.68 2.49 13.31
CA VAL A 414 12.61 1.65 12.77
C VAL A 414 11.59 2.52 12.03
N TYR A 415 11.24 2.12 10.81
CA TYR A 415 10.33 2.83 9.91
C TYR A 415 9.21 1.91 9.45
N LEU A 416 8.02 2.46 9.23
CA LEU A 416 6.94 1.76 8.53
C LEU A 416 7.08 1.99 7.03
N VAL A 417 7.07 0.91 6.24
CA VAL A 417 7.10 0.98 4.79
C VAL A 417 5.71 1.37 4.26
N GLU A 418 5.63 2.52 3.59
CA GLU A 418 4.38 3.03 3.03
C GLU A 418 4.05 2.48 1.66
N GLU A 419 5.04 2.52 0.78
CA GLU A 419 4.93 2.15 -0.62
C GLU A 419 6.20 1.44 -1.02
N VAL A 420 6.02 0.39 -1.81
CA VAL A 420 7.09 -0.42 -2.39
C VAL A 420 6.91 -0.39 -3.89
N THR A 421 7.89 0.19 -4.58
CA THR A 421 8.03 0.10 -6.03
C THR A 421 9.09 -0.95 -6.33
N THR A 422 8.65 -2.12 -6.79
CA THR A 422 9.50 -3.21 -7.21
C THR A 422 9.79 -3.08 -8.71
N THR A 423 11.06 -3.07 -9.08
CA THR A 423 11.50 -3.04 -10.49
C THR A 423 12.36 -4.25 -10.81
N PHE A 424 12.15 -4.85 -11.98
CA PHE A 424 12.93 -5.97 -12.47
C PHE A 424 13.16 -5.85 -13.98
N GLY A 425 14.37 -6.10 -14.46
CA GLY A 425 14.69 -6.06 -15.88
C GLY A 425 16.19 -5.85 -16.11
N VAL A 426 16.54 -5.12 -17.16
CA VAL A 426 17.95 -4.83 -17.52
C VAL A 426 18.72 -4.11 -16.39
N GLY A 427 18.03 -3.30 -15.59
CA GLY A 427 18.60 -2.62 -14.42
C GLY A 427 18.79 -3.51 -13.18
N GLY A 428 18.45 -4.80 -13.28
CA GLY A 428 18.43 -5.75 -12.18
C GLY A 428 17.11 -5.74 -11.40
N TYR A 429 17.11 -6.41 -10.25
CA TYR A 429 15.97 -6.46 -9.32
C TYR A 429 16.19 -5.50 -8.15
N ARG A 430 15.30 -4.52 -7.97
CA ARG A 430 15.34 -3.51 -6.91
C ARG A 430 13.97 -3.30 -6.29
N GLN A 431 13.95 -2.89 -5.03
CA GLN A 431 12.76 -2.37 -4.36
C GLN A 431 13.04 -0.96 -3.83
N GLN A 432 12.28 0.02 -4.29
CA GLN A 432 12.29 1.36 -3.73
C GLN A 432 11.23 1.45 -2.62
N LEU A 433 11.69 1.75 -1.41
CA LEU A 433 10.88 1.83 -0.21
C LEU A 433 10.64 3.30 0.14
N SER A 434 9.37 3.71 0.14
CA SER A 434 8.94 4.99 0.70
C SER A 434 8.76 4.85 2.21
N ILE A 435 9.61 5.51 2.99
CA ILE A 435 9.67 5.40 4.45
C ILE A 435 9.53 6.79 5.11
N PRO A 436 8.30 7.32 5.16
CA PRO A 436 8.07 8.72 5.55
C PRO A 436 8.18 8.97 7.05
N TYR A 437 8.12 7.93 7.89
CA TYR A 437 7.99 8.09 9.33
C TYR A 437 8.83 7.11 10.13
N LYS A 438 9.56 7.67 11.11
CA LYS A 438 10.38 6.94 12.07
C LYS A 438 9.56 6.58 13.31
N ILE A 439 9.23 5.30 13.44
CA ILE A 439 8.46 4.74 14.56
C ILE A 439 9.29 4.77 15.86
N ARG A 440 10.54 4.29 15.80
CA ARG A 440 11.43 4.20 16.96
C ARG A 440 12.87 4.56 16.59
N LYS A 441 13.62 5.06 17.57
CA LYS A 441 15.05 5.33 17.43
C LYS A 441 15.88 4.06 17.31
#